data_AF-A0A2R6CL39-F1
#
_entry.id   AF-A0A2R6CL39-F1
#
_cell.length_a   1.000
_cell.length_b   1.000
_cell.length_c   1.000
_cell.angle_alpha   90.00
_cell.angle_beta   90.00
_cell.angle_gamma   90.00
#
_symmetry.space_group_name_H-M   'P 1'
#
loop_
_entity.id
_entity.type
_entity.pdbx_description
1 polymer ?
#
loop_
_entity_poly.entity_id
_entity_poly.type
_entity_poly.pdbx_seq_one_letter_code
_entity_poly.pdbx_strand_id
1 'polypeptide(L)'
;MGGRMEESRMWPWGHLAVAYLLSTGYVRARFDRPIRGGPVLWLALDSQLPDLVDKPLAWYVRTLPTGRSLAHSLLVVVPLAVLAYVLARRVGRRESGAVFGIGVLSHVLSDALPALWNPDATASFLLWPALPVTPYEGGPPTILELQPRPARRPGRRPAGTRPRRPGRQPGTTARAARG
;
A
#
# COMPACT_ATOMS: atom_id res chain seq x y z
N MET A 1 -10.34 -3.29 -22.21
CA MET A 1 -8.92 -3.36 -21.81
C MET A 1 -8.87 -3.05 -20.32
N GLY A 2 -9.19 -4.04 -19.47
CA GLY A 2 -9.29 -3.84 -18.02
C GLY A 2 -7.96 -4.18 -17.37
N GLY A 3 -7.19 -3.15 -17.03
CA GLY A 3 -5.97 -3.31 -16.24
C GLY A 3 -6.32 -3.97 -14.91
N ARG A 4 -5.70 -5.12 -14.65
CA ARG A 4 -5.66 -5.76 -13.33
C ARG A 4 -5.23 -4.72 -12.30
N MET A 5 -6.08 -4.50 -11.31
CA MET A 5 -5.66 -3.94 -10.03
C MET A 5 -4.75 -4.98 -9.35
N GLU A 6 -3.50 -5.07 -9.78
CA GLU A 6 -2.42 -5.52 -8.90
C GLU A 6 -2.30 -4.40 -7.85
N GLU A 7 -3.15 -4.47 -6.82
CA GLU A 7 -2.97 -3.68 -5.62
C GLU A 7 -1.56 -3.99 -5.13
N SER A 8 -0.61 -3.09 -5.36
CA SER A 8 0.80 -3.24 -4.99
C SER A 8 0.95 -3.11 -3.47
N ARG A 9 0.35 -4.05 -2.75
CA ARG A 9 0.57 -4.28 -1.34
C ARG A 9 1.88 -5.04 -1.21
N MET A 10 2.85 -4.41 -0.58
CA MET A 10 3.95 -5.17 -0.01
C MET A 10 3.34 -6.09 1.06
N TRP A 11 3.56 -7.38 0.88
CA TRP A 11 3.11 -8.38 1.83
C TRP A 11 3.91 -8.23 3.13
N PRO A 12 3.38 -8.68 4.29
CA PRO A 12 4.08 -8.64 5.58
C PRO A 12 5.54 -9.13 5.48
N TRP A 13 5.76 -10.20 4.70
CA TRP A 13 7.07 -10.78 4.44
C TRP A 13 8.01 -9.88 3.62
N GLY A 14 7.48 -9.03 2.74
CA GLY A 14 8.24 -8.04 1.99
C GLY A 14 8.84 -6.97 2.89
N HIS A 15 8.04 -6.42 3.82
CA HIS A 15 8.55 -5.47 4.82
C HIS A 15 9.61 -6.11 5.72
N LEU A 16 9.36 -7.35 6.17
CA LEU A 16 10.32 -8.10 6.96
C LEU A 16 11.64 -8.31 6.20
N ALA A 17 11.57 -8.68 4.92
CA ALA A 17 12.76 -8.90 4.10
C ALA A 17 13.58 -7.62 3.91
N VAL A 18 12.94 -6.49 3.59
CA VAL A 18 13.62 -5.19 3.45
C VAL A 18 14.27 -4.79 4.78
N ALA A 19 13.52 -4.85 5.88
CA ALA A 19 14.01 -4.55 7.21
C ALA A 19 15.21 -5.44 7.59
N TYR A 20 15.14 -6.73 7.28
CA TYR A 20 16.21 -7.71 7.55
C TYR A 20 17.48 -7.40 6.76
N LEU A 21 17.37 -7.08 5.47
CA LEU A 21 18.54 -6.76 4.65
C LEU A 21 19.22 -5.47 5.13
N LEU A 22 18.45 -4.42 5.39
CA LEU A 22 18.98 -3.15 5.92
C LEU A 22 19.63 -3.34 7.28
N SER A 23 18.98 -4.09 8.17
CA SER A 23 19.52 -4.36 9.51
C SER A 23 20.76 -5.23 9.47
N THR A 24 20.80 -6.23 8.58
CA THR A 24 22.00 -7.06 8.37
C THR A 24 23.16 -6.21 7.87
N GLY A 25 22.93 -5.34 6.88
CA GLY A 25 23.93 -4.40 6.38
C GLY A 25 24.43 -3.45 7.47
N TYR A 26 23.52 -2.86 8.24
CA TYR A 26 23.86 -1.99 9.38
C TYR A 26 24.71 -2.72 10.43
N VAL A 27 24.27 -3.90 10.89
CA VAL A 27 24.96 -4.65 11.94
C VAL A 27 26.33 -5.11 11.45
N ARG A 28 26.43 -5.58 10.19
CA ARG A 28 27.70 -5.94 9.58
C ARG A 28 28.64 -4.73 9.51
N ALA A 29 28.18 -3.59 9.01
CA ALA A 29 29.00 -2.40 8.87
C ALA A 29 29.46 -1.82 10.22
N ARG A 30 28.63 -1.93 11.27
CA ARG A 30 28.90 -1.28 12.56
C ARG A 30 29.62 -2.15 13.58
N PHE A 31 29.40 -3.47 13.53
CA PHE A 31 29.85 -4.43 14.54
C PHE A 31 30.62 -5.63 13.94
N ASP A 32 30.79 -5.67 12.63
CA ASP A 32 31.45 -6.75 11.87
C ASP A 32 31.01 -8.18 12.27
N ARG A 33 29.71 -8.33 12.47
CA ARG A 33 29.09 -9.62 12.82
C ARG A 33 27.71 -9.76 12.18
N PRO A 34 27.19 -10.98 12.03
CA PRO A 34 25.80 -11.17 11.62
C PRO A 34 24.81 -10.74 12.72
N ILE A 35 23.63 -10.26 12.30
CA ILE A 35 22.51 -10.02 13.21
C ILE A 35 22.01 -11.36 13.78
N ARG A 36 21.87 -11.46 15.11
CA ARG A 36 21.50 -12.70 15.81
C ARG A 36 20.73 -12.43 17.10
N GLY A 37 19.92 -13.38 17.53
CA GLY A 37 19.27 -13.36 18.85
C GLY A 37 18.17 -12.29 18.97
N GLY A 38 18.12 -11.62 20.13
CA GLY A 38 17.06 -10.65 20.48
C GLY A 38 16.76 -9.57 19.43
N PRO A 39 17.77 -8.92 18.79
CA PRO A 39 17.53 -7.98 17.69
C PRO A 39 16.71 -8.54 16.52
N VAL A 40 16.84 -9.84 16.18
CA VAL A 40 16.05 -10.46 15.09
C VAL A 40 14.58 -10.60 15.49
N LEU A 41 14.29 -10.86 16.76
CA LEU A 41 12.91 -10.90 17.25
C LEU A 41 12.29 -9.50 17.22
N TRP A 42 13.04 -8.47 17.63
CA TRP A 42 12.58 -7.09 17.51
C TRP A 42 12.31 -6.73 16.06
N LEU A 43 13.23 -7.07 15.15
CA LEU A 43 13.07 -6.86 13.72
C LEU A 43 11.76 -7.46 13.16
N ALA A 44 11.42 -8.67 13.61
CA ALA A 44 10.19 -9.33 13.16
C ALA A 44 8.93 -8.57 13.61
N LEU A 45 8.97 -7.94 14.79
CA LEU A 45 7.85 -7.18 15.34
C LEU A 45 7.79 -5.75 14.79
N ASP A 46 8.93 -5.05 14.78
CA ASP A 46 9.03 -3.64 14.38
C ASP A 46 8.73 -3.43 12.89
N SER A 47 9.13 -4.37 12.04
CA SER A 47 8.84 -4.35 10.60
C SER A 47 7.36 -4.52 10.29
N GLN A 48 6.54 -4.92 11.27
CA GLN A 48 5.08 -5.05 11.14
C GLN A 48 4.35 -4.04 12.03
N LEU A 49 5.05 -3.34 12.91
CA LEU A 49 4.45 -2.47 13.93
C LEU A 49 3.54 -1.38 13.33
N PRO A 50 3.90 -0.68 12.24
CA PRO A 50 3.02 0.35 11.67
C PRO A 50 1.65 -0.21 11.29
N ASP A 51 1.65 -1.36 10.63
CA ASP A 51 0.44 -2.09 10.25
C ASP A 51 -0.34 -2.61 11.46
N LEU A 52 0.35 -3.18 12.45
CA LEU A 52 -0.28 -3.71 13.68
C LEU A 52 -0.92 -2.60 14.54
N VAL A 53 -0.51 -1.35 14.37
CA VAL A 53 -1.14 -0.21 15.04
C VAL A 53 -2.27 0.37 14.20
N ASP A 54 -1.98 0.74 12.95
CA ASP A 54 -2.94 1.51 12.14
C ASP A 54 -4.12 0.67 11.69
N LYS A 55 -3.89 -0.60 11.30
CA LYS A 55 -4.97 -1.45 10.78
C LYS A 55 -6.02 -1.76 11.84
N PRO A 56 -5.68 -2.21 13.06
CA PRO A 56 -6.71 -2.44 14.08
C PRO A 56 -7.46 -1.17 14.48
N LEU A 57 -6.75 -0.05 14.60
CA LEU A 57 -7.36 1.23 14.96
C LEU A 57 -8.27 1.77 13.84
N ALA A 58 -7.93 1.55 12.57
CA ALA A 58 -8.78 1.95 11.45
C ALA A 58 -9.95 1.00 11.24
N TRP A 59 -9.73 -0.32 11.29
CA TRP A 59 -10.73 -1.32 10.89
C TRP A 59 -11.70 -1.69 12.01
N TYR A 60 -11.19 -1.91 13.23
CA TYR A 60 -12.00 -2.41 14.36
C TYR A 60 -12.44 -1.28 15.30
N VAL A 61 -11.52 -0.37 15.64
CA VAL A 61 -11.81 0.72 16.60
C VAL A 61 -12.37 1.96 15.91
N ARG A 62 -12.15 2.11 14.59
CA ARG A 62 -12.63 3.24 13.75
C ARG A 62 -12.12 4.61 14.22
N THR A 63 -10.99 4.67 14.92
CA THR A 63 -10.40 5.94 15.40
C THR A 63 -9.49 6.59 14.37
N LEU A 64 -8.96 5.82 13.42
CA LEU A 64 -8.12 6.32 12.34
C LEU A 64 -8.87 6.33 11.00
N PRO A 65 -8.59 7.31 10.12
CA PRO A 65 -9.30 7.47 8.85
C PRO A 65 -9.00 6.35 7.83
N THR A 66 -7.79 5.77 7.89
CA THR A 66 -7.34 4.67 7.03
C THR A 66 -6.26 3.84 7.73
N GLY A 67 -5.98 2.64 7.21
CA GLY A 67 -4.96 1.72 7.74
C GLY A 67 -3.51 2.17 7.53
N ARG A 68 -3.31 3.36 6.95
CA ARG A 68 -2.01 4.06 6.83
C ARG A 68 -2.18 5.52 7.24
N SER A 69 -2.04 5.79 8.54
CA SER A 69 -2.23 7.14 9.10
C SER A 69 -1.22 7.44 10.21
N LEU A 70 -1.45 6.93 11.43
CA LEU A 70 -0.74 7.35 12.63
C LEU A 70 0.68 6.79 12.67
N ALA A 71 0.81 5.47 12.68
CA ALA A 71 2.09 4.78 12.75
C ALA A 71 2.82 4.74 11.40
N HIS A 72 2.15 5.15 10.32
CA HIS A 72 2.76 5.41 9.01
C HIS A 72 3.21 6.86 8.81
N SER A 73 2.98 7.75 9.77
CA SER A 73 3.43 9.14 9.70
C SER A 73 4.87 9.29 10.18
N LEU A 74 5.70 9.97 9.38
CA LEU A 74 7.06 10.36 9.76
C LEU A 74 7.07 11.31 10.96
N LEU A 75 6.02 12.11 11.14
CA LEU A 75 5.86 13.00 12.29
C LEU A 75 5.71 12.22 13.61
N VAL A 76 5.30 10.95 13.54
CA VAL A 76 5.08 10.08 14.70
C VAL A 76 6.21 9.06 14.83
N VAL A 77 6.50 8.34 13.74
CA VAL A 77 7.42 7.20 13.78
C VAL A 77 8.88 7.64 13.96
N VAL A 78 9.29 8.81 13.44
CA VAL A 78 10.67 9.30 13.63
C VAL A 78 10.94 9.65 15.09
N PRO A 79 10.12 10.47 15.79
CA PRO A 79 10.29 10.68 17.23
C PRO A 79 10.25 9.39 18.04
N LEU A 80 9.34 8.47 17.71
CA LEU A 80 9.24 7.17 18.37
C LEU A 80 10.53 6.34 18.21
N ALA A 81 11.07 6.25 16.99
CA ALA A 81 12.31 5.54 16.70
C ALA A 81 13.51 6.17 17.45
N VAL A 82 13.60 7.50 17.47
CA VAL A 82 14.64 8.22 18.23
C VAL A 82 14.52 7.94 19.72
N LEU A 83 13.32 8.02 20.29
CA LEU A 83 13.07 7.73 21.69
C LEU A 83 13.45 6.28 22.04
N ALA A 84 12.99 5.32 21.23
CA ALA A 84 13.32 3.90 21.41
C ALA A 84 14.83 3.67 21.35
N TYR A 85 15.53 4.31 20.40
CA TYR A 85 16.98 4.24 20.32
C TYR A 85 17.67 4.80 21.57
N VAL A 86 17.25 5.98 22.05
CA VAL A 86 17.83 6.62 23.23
C VAL A 86 17.60 5.77 24.48
N LEU A 87 16.40 5.22 24.67
CA LEU A 87 16.09 4.33 25.80
C LEU A 87 16.90 3.03 25.73
N ALA A 88 16.95 2.40 24.56
CA ALA A 88 17.75 1.20 24.33
C ALA A 88 19.24 1.47 24.60
N ARG A 89 19.74 2.66 24.26
CA ARG A 89 21.11 3.08 24.55
C ARG A 89 21.39 3.15 26.05
N ARG A 90 20.43 3.61 26.86
CA ARG A 90 20.57 3.72 28.33
C ARG A 90 20.66 2.37 29.03
N VAL A 91 20.03 1.33 28.48
CA VAL A 91 20.06 -0.04 29.03
C VAL A 91 21.08 -0.96 28.34
N GLY A 92 22.05 -0.39 27.60
CA GLY A 92 23.10 -1.17 26.93
C GLY A 92 22.66 -1.93 25.67
N ARG A 93 21.43 -1.73 25.18
CA ARG A 93 20.84 -2.44 24.03
C ARG A 93 20.82 -1.62 22.74
N ARG A 94 21.90 -0.89 22.47
CA ARG A 94 22.02 0.05 21.32
C ARG A 94 21.65 -0.58 19.98
N GLU A 95 22.10 -1.80 19.75
CA GLU A 95 21.80 -2.55 18.52
C GLU A 95 20.29 -2.79 18.35
N SER A 96 19.59 -3.22 19.41
CA SER A 96 18.14 -3.44 19.35
C SER A 96 17.39 -2.14 19.05
N GLY A 97 17.81 -1.01 19.64
CA GLY A 97 17.20 0.29 19.34
C GLY A 97 17.41 0.75 17.90
N ALA A 98 18.59 0.49 17.33
CA ALA A 98 18.87 0.82 15.93
C ALA A 98 18.07 -0.07 14.97
N VAL A 99 18.02 -1.38 15.23
CA VAL A 99 17.23 -2.34 14.45
C VAL A 99 15.73 -1.97 14.50
N PHE A 100 15.22 -1.58 15.67
CA PHE A 100 13.86 -1.04 15.82
C PHE A 100 13.58 0.12 14.88
N GLY A 101 14.45 1.12 14.88
CA GLY A 101 14.34 2.27 13.99
C GLY A 101 14.38 1.89 12.51
N ILE A 102 15.29 0.99 12.12
CA ILE A 102 15.39 0.49 10.74
C ILE A 102 14.10 -0.23 10.33
N GLY A 103 13.57 -1.09 11.19
CA GLY A 103 12.35 -1.85 10.93
C GLY A 103 11.15 -0.95 10.65
N VAL A 104 10.82 -0.05 11.58
CA VAL A 104 9.66 0.83 11.42
C VAL A 104 9.82 1.82 10.27
N LEU A 105 11.02 2.39 10.08
CA LEU A 105 11.26 3.36 9.00
C LEU A 105 11.25 2.68 7.63
N SER A 106 11.90 1.52 7.52
CA SER A 106 11.90 0.78 6.26
C SER A 106 10.50 0.36 5.85
N HIS A 107 9.62 -0.02 6.80
CA HIS A 107 8.22 -0.32 6.51
C HIS A 107 7.51 0.89 5.90
N VAL A 108 7.54 2.03 6.61
CA VAL A 108 6.84 3.26 6.20
C VAL A 108 7.33 3.79 4.86
N LEU A 109 8.65 3.78 4.64
CA LEU A 109 9.24 4.23 3.37
C LEU A 109 8.93 3.26 2.23
N SER A 110 8.96 1.95 2.50
CA SER A 110 8.61 0.93 1.52
C SER A 110 7.17 1.08 1.03
N ASP A 111 6.25 1.41 1.93
CA ASP A 111 4.85 1.68 1.60
C ASP A 111 4.63 2.95 0.78
N ALA A 112 5.59 3.89 0.81
CA ALA A 112 5.56 5.11 0.01
C ALA A 112 6.16 4.92 -1.39
N LEU A 113 6.95 3.87 -1.63
CA LEU A 113 7.63 3.64 -2.91
C LEU A 113 6.70 3.61 -4.13
N PRO A 114 5.47 3.05 -4.07
CA PRO A 114 4.56 3.07 -5.21
C PRO A 114 4.26 4.47 -5.75
N ALA A 115 4.29 5.51 -4.91
CA ALA A 115 4.05 6.90 -5.34
C ALA A 115 5.12 7.43 -6.34
N LEU A 116 6.24 6.74 -6.49
CA LEU A 116 7.29 7.10 -7.44
C LEU A 116 6.97 6.68 -8.88
N TRP A 117 6.08 5.72 -9.09
CA TRP A 117 5.80 5.12 -10.40
C TRP A 117 4.32 4.86 -10.68
N ASN A 118 3.46 4.95 -9.67
CA ASN A 118 2.01 4.87 -9.82
C ASN A 118 1.38 6.26 -9.59
N PRO A 119 0.80 6.90 -10.63
CA PRO A 119 0.20 8.23 -10.50
C PRO A 119 -1.04 8.26 -9.59
N ASP A 120 -1.67 7.11 -9.35
CA ASP A 120 -2.83 6.99 -8.46
C ASP A 120 -2.42 6.73 -7.00
N ALA A 121 -1.14 6.43 -6.74
CA ALA A 121 -0.63 6.22 -5.38
C ALA A 121 -0.20 7.54 -4.74
N THR A 122 -0.56 7.73 -3.47
CA THR A 122 -0.15 8.90 -2.67
C THR A 122 0.69 8.48 -1.46
N ALA A 123 1.67 9.32 -1.13
CA ALA A 123 2.48 9.22 0.08
C ALA A 123 2.08 10.26 1.14
N SER A 124 0.89 10.88 1.03
CA SER A 124 0.44 11.92 1.97
C SER A 124 0.36 11.44 3.42
N PHE A 125 0.16 10.14 3.65
CA PHE A 125 0.19 9.51 4.97
C PHE A 125 1.51 9.75 5.73
N LEU A 126 2.64 9.96 5.02
CA LEU A 126 3.94 10.25 5.64
C LEU A 126 3.92 11.53 6.48
N LEU A 127 3.02 12.46 6.19
CA LEU A 127 2.90 13.74 6.88
C LEU A 127 1.55 13.90 7.58
N TRP A 128 0.77 12.83 7.74
CA TRP A 128 -0.47 12.88 8.52
C TRP A 128 -0.15 13.27 9.98
N PRO A 129 -0.93 14.15 10.64
CA PRO A 129 -2.19 14.76 10.21
C PRO A 129 -2.02 16.10 9.47
N ALA A 130 -0.80 16.54 9.17
CA ALA A 130 -0.57 17.79 8.45
C ALA A 130 -1.05 17.73 6.98
N LEU A 131 -0.99 16.55 6.36
CA LEU A 131 -1.61 16.30 5.06
C LEU A 131 -2.81 15.35 5.18
N PRO A 132 -3.88 15.58 4.39
CA PRO A 132 -5.03 14.68 4.37
C PRO A 132 -4.68 13.34 3.72
N VAL A 133 -5.38 12.30 4.19
CA VAL A 133 -5.34 10.94 3.62
C VAL A 133 -6.73 10.59 3.11
N THR A 134 -6.81 9.77 2.06
CA THR A 134 -8.09 9.28 1.55
C THR A 134 -8.69 8.29 2.56
N PRO A 135 -9.83 8.62 3.22
CA PRO A 135 -10.46 7.72 4.17
C PRO A 135 -11.03 6.49 3.46
N TYR A 136 -11.20 5.38 4.18
CA TYR A 136 -11.99 4.27 3.64
C TYR A 136 -13.45 4.71 3.44
N GLU A 137 -13.95 4.71 2.21
CA GLU A 137 -15.39 4.82 1.97
C GLU A 137 -16.06 3.47 2.31
N GLY A 138 -16.95 3.44 3.32
CA GLY A 138 -17.81 2.27 3.58
C GLY A 138 -17.41 1.31 4.70
N GLY A 139 -16.34 1.57 5.47
CA GLY A 139 -15.91 0.67 6.55
C GLY A 139 -15.10 -0.55 6.06
N PRO A 140 -14.65 -1.43 6.97
CA PRO A 140 -13.69 -2.48 6.66
C PRO A 140 -14.30 -3.46 5.65
N PRO A 141 -13.49 -3.98 4.70
CA PRO A 141 -13.93 -5.05 3.84
C PRO A 141 -14.32 -6.25 4.72
N THR A 142 -15.55 -6.71 4.57
CA THR A 142 -16.01 -7.88 5.33
C THR A 142 -15.31 -9.13 4.77
N ILE A 143 -15.12 -10.20 5.56
CA ILE A 143 -14.55 -11.48 5.07
C ILE A 143 -15.28 -12.00 3.81
N LEU A 144 -16.58 -11.70 3.70
CA LEU A 144 -17.43 -11.98 2.53
C LEU A 144 -17.04 -11.22 1.25
N GLU A 145 -16.35 -10.09 1.40
CA GLU A 145 -15.84 -9.26 0.29
C GLU A 145 -14.42 -9.65 -0.12
N LEU A 146 -13.70 -10.38 0.74
CA LEU A 146 -12.41 -11.01 0.42
C LEU A 146 -12.57 -12.39 -0.26
N GLN A 147 -13.78 -12.96 -0.34
CA GLN A 147 -14.01 -14.18 -1.09
C GLN A 147 -14.06 -13.89 -2.60
N PRO A 148 -13.40 -14.72 -3.44
CA PRO A 148 -13.55 -14.65 -4.89
C PRO A 148 -15.03 -14.82 -5.26
N ARG A 149 -15.67 -13.76 -5.75
CA ARG A 149 -17.01 -13.88 -6.31
C ARG A 149 -16.92 -14.81 -7.54
N PRO A 150 -17.70 -15.90 -7.61
CA PRO A 150 -17.68 -16.76 -8.77
C PRO A 150 -18.02 -15.92 -10.01
N ALA A 151 -17.19 -16.06 -11.04
CA ALA A 151 -17.30 -15.28 -12.27
C ALA A 151 -18.76 -15.28 -12.75
N ARG A 152 -19.35 -14.09 -12.84
CA ARG A 152 -20.69 -13.92 -13.40
C ARG A 152 -20.61 -14.43 -14.83
N ARG A 153 -21.18 -15.61 -15.10
CA ARG A 153 -21.26 -16.17 -16.46
C ARG A 153 -21.78 -15.07 -17.38
N PRO A 154 -21.10 -14.73 -18.48
CA PRO A 154 -21.64 -13.80 -19.45
C PRO A 154 -23.01 -14.33 -19.86
N GLY A 155 -24.05 -13.53 -19.60
CA GLY A 155 -25.41 -13.89 -19.96
C GLY A 155 -25.44 -14.26 -21.43
N ARG A 156 -25.92 -15.48 -21.74
CA ARG A 156 -26.25 -15.87 -23.11
C ARG A 156 -27.17 -14.79 -23.68
N ARG A 157 -26.70 -14.04 -24.68
CA ARG A 157 -27.56 -13.18 -25.49
C ARG A 157 -28.67 -14.07 -26.07
N PRO A 158 -29.96 -13.74 -25.89
CA PRO A 158 -31.01 -14.45 -26.61
C PRO A 158 -30.78 -14.26 -28.11
N ALA A 159 -30.69 -15.38 -28.83
CA ALA A 159 -30.52 -15.41 -30.27
C ALA A 159 -31.83 -14.94 -30.92
N GLY A 160 -31.82 -13.77 -31.58
CA GLY A 160 -32.95 -13.36 -32.39
C GLY A 160 -33.10 -11.86 -32.60
N THR A 161 -32.15 -11.23 -33.29
CA THR A 161 -32.48 -10.01 -34.03
C THR A 161 -31.54 -9.87 -35.21
N ARG A 162 -32.01 -10.26 -36.40
CA ARG A 162 -31.30 -10.01 -37.67
C ARG A 162 -31.26 -8.51 -37.93
N PRO A 163 -30.11 -7.94 -38.36
CA PRO A 163 -30.08 -6.54 -38.79
C PRO A 163 -30.80 -6.39 -40.14
N ARG A 164 -31.72 -5.43 -40.22
CA ARG A 164 -32.36 -4.99 -41.48
C ARG A 164 -31.29 -4.38 -42.39
N ARG A 165 -31.22 -4.85 -43.65
CA ARG A 165 -30.42 -4.23 -44.71
C ARG A 165 -30.93 -2.81 -44.99
N PRO A 166 -30.06 -1.80 -45.18
CA PRO A 166 -30.47 -0.52 -45.72
C PRO A 166 -30.83 -0.68 -47.21
N GLY A 167 -32.02 -0.21 -47.59
CA GLY A 167 -32.50 -0.21 -48.96
C GLY A 167 -31.73 0.80 -49.83
N ARG A 168 -31.47 0.39 -51.08
CA ARG A 168 -31.07 1.25 -52.19
C ARG A 168 -32.08 2.39 -52.36
N GLN A 169 -31.61 3.64 -52.49
CA GLN A 169 -32.33 4.68 -53.22
C GLN A 169 -31.68 4.86 -54.61
N PRO A 170 -32.45 4.92 -55.70
CA PRO A 170 -31.96 5.29 -57.02
C PRO A 170 -31.83 6.81 -57.16
N GLY A 171 -30.87 7.24 -57.99
CA GLY A 171 -30.40 8.62 -58.06
C GLY A 171 -31.33 9.62 -58.75
N THR A 172 -30.93 10.88 -58.68
CA THR A 172 -31.40 11.97 -59.53
C THR A 172 -30.28 12.99 -59.76
N THR A 173 -30.06 13.30 -61.02
CA THR A 173 -29.11 14.24 -61.62
C THR A 173 -29.69 15.66 -61.69
N ALA A 174 -28.88 16.70 -61.42
CA ALA A 174 -28.93 18.07 -61.99
C ALA A 174 -27.82 18.91 -61.30
N ARG A 175 -26.73 19.37 -61.94
CA ARG A 175 -26.49 20.39 -62.99
C ARG A 175 -26.75 21.85 -62.56
N ALA A 176 -25.66 22.65 -62.60
CA ALA A 176 -25.53 24.12 -62.72
C ALA A 176 -25.93 24.96 -61.46
N ALA A 177 -25.34 26.11 -61.11
CA ALA A 177 -24.52 27.08 -61.84
C ALA A 177 -23.65 27.94 -60.88
N ARG A 178 -22.56 28.48 -61.45
CA ARG A 178 -21.85 29.76 -61.21
C ARG A 178 -22.15 30.58 -59.94
N GLY A 179 -21.06 31.03 -59.32
CA GLY A 179 -20.95 32.17 -58.40
C GLY A 179 -19.49 32.37 -58.06
#